data_AF-A0A973A790-F1
#
_entry.id   AF-A0A973A790-F1
#
_cell.length_a   1.000
_cell.length_b   1.000
_cell.length_c   1.000
_cell.angle_alpha   90.00
_cell.angle_beta   90.00
_cell.angle_gamma   90.00
#
_symmetry.space_group_name_H-M   'P 1'
#
loop_
_entity.id
_entity.type
_entity.pdbx_description
1 polymer ?
#
loop_
_entity_poly.entity_id
_entity_poly.type
_entity_poly.pdbx_seq_one_letter_code
_entity_poly.pdbx_strand_id
1 'polypeptide(L)'
;GWWFWDAVENASFMPWLVGTALIHSLAATEKRGVFKSWTVLLAIFAFSFSLLGAFLVRSGVLTSVHAFAVDPERGMFILTFLVLVIGSSLTLYAIKVSGIKSEAGFDWTSRETMILANNLLLVTAAGAVLLGTLYPLVYEALTDGKKISVGPPYFNAVFVPLMLLLFVIMAISPASRWKKTPRETLRRQFPALVGSLVVVGSLVLAFATEVSVAVILIDTLALWIVSNLVRDLWSKVANKVAKVPALFQQTMSYYGMLLGHLGIAVTIVGVCTTVYYTEEKDLRMAAGDVAELAGYEFRLNAMRQIKGPNYVADQGEVEVLQGGRSIVKLYPEKRFYAVSKNVMTEADIDPTLFRDLFVALGEPVGDDAWAVRIHYKPFVRWIWFGGLLIALGGFCTVLDRRYRAVKRSRQPAVTLGVAA
;
A
#
# COMPACT_ATOMS: atom_id res chain seq x y z
N GLY A 1 -1.92 -11.53 9.65
CA GLY A 1 -2.69 -10.33 9.23
C GLY A 1 -2.05 -9.76 7.99
N TRP A 2 -2.51 -8.61 7.49
CA TRP A 2 -1.91 -7.93 6.33
C TRP A 2 -1.23 -6.60 6.68
N TRP A 3 -1.64 -5.96 7.78
CA TRP A 3 -1.04 -4.75 8.32
C TRP A 3 -1.39 -4.58 9.80
N PHE A 4 -0.44 -4.18 10.63
CA PHE A 4 -0.60 -4.03 12.08
C PHE A 4 -0.21 -2.65 12.62
N TRP A 5 0.27 -1.75 11.76
CA TRP A 5 0.77 -0.43 12.16
C TRP A 5 1.94 -0.50 13.16
N ASP A 6 2.74 -1.57 13.10
CA ASP A 6 3.93 -1.64 13.94
C ASP A 6 5.05 -0.72 13.45
N ALA A 7 6.02 -0.47 14.32
CA ALA A 7 7.13 0.44 14.04
C ALA A 7 7.91 0.13 12.75
N VAL A 8 8.12 -1.14 12.43
CA VAL A 8 8.90 -1.59 11.26
C VAL A 8 8.07 -1.40 9.99
N GLU A 9 6.79 -1.78 10.04
CA GLU A 9 5.83 -1.53 8.96
C GLU A 9 5.73 -0.03 8.66
N ASN A 10 5.53 0.80 9.69
CA ASN A 10 5.44 2.27 9.57
C ASN A 10 6.72 2.89 9.01
N ALA A 11 7.88 2.45 9.52
CA ALA A 11 9.20 2.86 9.03
C ALA A 11 9.37 2.58 7.53
N SER A 12 8.91 1.41 7.07
CA SER A 12 8.97 1.04 5.66
C SER A 12 7.97 1.81 4.80
N PHE A 13 6.85 2.27 5.36
CA PHE A 13 5.75 2.90 4.63
C PHE A 13 5.96 4.38 4.32
N MET A 14 6.54 5.16 5.26
CA MET A 14 6.76 6.60 5.08
C MET A 14 7.55 6.97 3.80
N PRO A 15 8.64 6.27 3.42
CA PRO A 15 9.33 6.51 2.16
C PRO A 15 8.42 6.36 0.93
N TRP A 16 7.48 5.41 0.94
CA TRP A 16 6.55 5.20 -0.18
C TRP A 16 5.55 6.34 -0.32
N LEU A 17 5.05 6.89 0.78
CA LEU A 17 4.13 8.05 0.76
C LEU A 17 4.82 9.27 0.13
N VAL A 18 6.02 9.61 0.63
CA VAL A 18 6.79 10.76 0.12
C VAL A 18 7.33 10.51 -1.28
N GLY A 19 7.76 9.28 -1.58
CA GLY A 19 8.19 8.86 -2.92
C GLY A 19 7.06 8.96 -3.94
N THR A 20 5.83 8.62 -3.56
CA THR A 20 4.65 8.80 -4.42
C THR A 20 4.40 10.28 -4.68
N ALA A 21 4.48 11.14 -3.65
CA ALA A 21 4.40 12.59 -3.82
C ALA A 21 5.51 13.11 -4.75
N LEU A 22 6.73 12.57 -4.62
CA LEU A 22 7.88 12.94 -5.45
C LEU A 22 7.62 12.64 -6.93
N ILE A 23 7.12 11.45 -7.27
CA ILE A 23 6.83 11.06 -8.67
C ILE A 23 5.81 12.01 -9.29
N HIS A 24 4.76 12.38 -8.54
CA HIS A 24 3.74 13.31 -9.02
C HIS A 24 4.28 14.75 -9.14
N SER A 25 5.07 15.19 -8.17
CA SER A 25 5.76 16.49 -8.21
C SER A 25 6.69 16.58 -9.42
N LEU A 26 7.48 15.53 -9.68
CA LEU A 26 8.38 15.46 -10.81
C LEU A 26 7.62 15.56 -12.14
N ALA A 27 6.48 14.87 -12.28
CA ALA A 27 5.65 14.98 -13.47
C ALA A 27 5.16 16.42 -13.72
N ALA A 28 4.79 17.16 -12.68
CA ALA A 28 4.42 18.57 -12.78
C ALA A 28 5.64 19.46 -13.09
N THR A 29 6.78 19.21 -12.47
CA THR A 29 8.03 19.93 -12.74
C THR A 29 8.49 19.76 -14.18
N GLU A 30 8.49 18.54 -14.71
CA GLU A 30 8.89 18.26 -16.09
C GLU A 30 7.94 18.89 -17.11
N LYS A 31 6.63 18.81 -16.87
CA LYS A 31 5.64 19.31 -17.83
C LYS A 31 5.50 20.82 -17.80
N ARG A 32 5.66 21.46 -16.63
CA ARG A 32 5.25 22.86 -16.40
C ARG A 32 6.30 23.74 -15.75
N GLY A 33 7.42 23.18 -15.30
CA GLY A 33 8.45 23.93 -14.58
C GLY A 33 8.00 24.42 -13.20
N VAL A 34 6.88 23.90 -12.67
CA VAL A 34 6.37 24.22 -11.32
C VAL A 34 6.94 23.28 -10.27
N PHE A 35 6.87 23.68 -9.00
CA PHE A 35 7.26 22.85 -7.84
C PHE A 35 8.72 22.39 -7.82
N LYS A 36 9.63 23.02 -8.59
CA LYS A 36 11.05 22.59 -8.66
C LYS A 36 11.68 22.43 -7.27
N SER A 37 11.52 23.44 -6.42
CA SER A 37 12.04 23.46 -5.05
C SER A 37 11.40 22.34 -4.20
N TRP A 38 10.07 22.21 -4.27
CA TRP A 38 9.33 21.15 -3.59
C TRP A 38 9.74 19.73 -4.02
N THR A 39 9.96 19.52 -5.32
CA THR A 39 10.44 18.23 -5.86
C THR A 39 11.81 17.86 -5.27
N VAL A 40 12.73 18.81 -5.14
CA VAL A 40 14.03 18.57 -4.49
C VAL A 40 13.84 18.21 -3.01
N LEU A 41 12.99 18.94 -2.30
CA LEU A 41 12.72 18.66 -0.88
C LEU A 41 12.10 17.27 -0.68
N LEU A 42 11.13 16.88 -1.51
CA LEU A 42 10.53 15.55 -1.49
C LEU A 42 11.56 14.45 -1.76
N ALA A 43 12.55 14.68 -2.63
CA ALA A 43 13.62 13.73 -2.88
C ALA A 43 14.52 13.56 -1.63
N ILE A 44 14.86 14.66 -0.97
CA ILE A 44 15.59 14.63 0.30
C ILE A 44 14.78 13.87 1.35
N PHE A 45 13.48 14.16 1.51
CA PHE A 45 12.63 13.47 2.47
C PHE A 45 12.44 11.99 2.18
N ALA A 46 12.23 11.59 0.91
CA ALA A 46 12.08 10.18 0.55
C ALA A 46 13.33 9.37 0.92
N PHE A 47 14.52 9.91 0.63
CA PHE A 47 15.78 9.29 1.02
C PHE A 47 16.00 9.32 2.54
N SER A 48 15.71 10.45 3.19
CA SER A 48 15.80 10.62 4.64
C SER A 48 14.92 9.62 5.39
N PHE A 49 13.68 9.41 4.95
CA PHE A 49 12.79 8.41 5.56
C PHE A 49 13.30 6.98 5.35
N SER A 50 13.93 6.69 4.23
CA SER A 50 14.54 5.36 4.01
C SER A 50 15.70 5.12 4.99
N LEU A 51 16.55 6.13 5.22
CA LEU A 51 17.62 6.07 6.23
C LEU A 51 17.06 5.98 7.65
N LEU A 52 16.02 6.77 7.97
CA LEU A 52 15.35 6.71 9.25
C LEU A 52 14.75 5.32 9.50
N GLY A 53 14.13 4.71 8.49
CA GLY A 53 13.62 3.36 8.62
C GLY A 53 14.73 2.34 8.94
N ALA A 54 15.88 2.43 8.28
CA ALA A 54 17.04 1.59 8.61
C ALA A 54 17.50 1.78 10.07
N PHE A 55 17.53 3.03 10.56
CA PHE A 55 17.83 3.32 11.96
C PHE A 55 16.82 2.69 12.91
N LEU A 56 15.52 2.91 12.70
CA LEU A 56 14.45 2.44 13.61
C LEU A 56 14.42 0.92 13.73
N VAL A 57 14.68 0.19 12.65
CA VAL A 57 14.61 -1.28 12.62
C VAL A 57 15.89 -1.95 13.16
N ARG A 58 17.05 -1.27 13.09
CA ARG A 58 18.35 -1.87 13.46
C ARG A 58 18.92 -1.39 14.79
N SER A 59 18.51 -0.22 15.27
CA SER A 59 19.05 0.38 16.49
C SER A 59 18.58 -0.27 17.78
N GLY A 60 17.48 -1.02 17.75
CA GLY A 60 16.84 -1.54 18.97
C GLY A 60 16.05 -0.51 19.77
N VAL A 61 15.94 0.71 19.26
CA VAL A 61 15.26 1.81 19.94
C VAL A 61 13.75 1.57 20.02
N LEU A 62 13.18 0.86 19.03
CA LEU A 62 11.77 0.43 19.05
C LEU A 62 11.66 -1.07 19.29
N THR A 63 10.68 -1.46 20.10
CA THR A 63 10.26 -2.87 20.21
C THR A 63 9.32 -3.21 19.06
N SER A 64 9.68 -4.20 18.24
CA SER A 64 8.81 -4.72 17.18
C SER A 64 9.06 -6.21 16.99
N VAL A 65 7.99 -6.94 16.67
CA VAL A 65 8.04 -8.36 16.30
C VAL A 65 8.78 -8.61 14.97
N HIS A 66 8.91 -7.57 14.14
CA HIS A 66 9.62 -7.62 12.86
C HIS A 66 11.04 -7.05 12.92
N ALA A 67 11.55 -6.70 14.12
CA ALA A 67 12.90 -6.18 14.26
C ALA A 67 13.94 -7.33 14.17
N PHE A 68 14.96 -7.16 13.33
CA PHE A 68 16.01 -8.16 13.09
C PHE A 68 17.40 -7.62 13.43
N ALA A 69 18.16 -8.39 14.21
CA ALA A 69 19.56 -8.10 14.57
C ALA A 69 19.74 -6.71 15.19
N VAL A 70 19.21 -6.56 16.40
CA VAL A 70 19.35 -5.36 17.22
C VAL A 70 20.78 -5.28 17.76
N ASP A 71 21.49 -4.21 17.39
CA ASP A 71 22.86 -3.94 17.83
C ASP A 71 23.00 -2.42 18.10
N PRO A 72 23.11 -2.00 19.38
CA PRO A 72 23.21 -0.59 19.75
C PRO A 72 24.39 0.14 19.10
N GLU A 73 25.53 -0.52 18.88
CA GLU A 73 26.70 0.09 18.25
C GLU A 73 26.42 0.45 16.78
N ARG A 74 25.77 -0.47 16.05
CA ARG A 74 25.30 -0.21 14.68
C ARG A 74 24.25 0.88 14.66
N GLY A 75 23.35 0.90 15.65
CA GLY A 75 22.35 1.95 15.82
C GLY A 75 22.98 3.34 15.89
N MET A 76 24.04 3.49 16.69
CA MET A 76 24.78 4.75 16.82
C MET A 76 25.48 5.16 15.51
N PHE A 77 26.12 4.23 14.81
CA PHE A 77 26.72 4.51 13.49
C PHE A 77 25.67 5.04 12.49
N ILE A 78 24.52 4.36 12.39
CA ILE A 78 23.44 4.76 11.49
C ILE A 78 22.88 6.12 11.92
N LEU A 79 22.74 6.40 13.23
CA LEU A 79 22.27 7.68 13.72
C LEU A 79 23.22 8.83 13.33
N THR A 80 24.53 8.68 13.55
CA THR A 80 25.52 9.68 13.15
C THR A 80 25.49 9.89 11.64
N PHE A 81 25.44 8.81 10.86
CA PHE A 81 25.30 8.89 9.40
C PHE A 81 24.03 9.62 8.98
N LEU A 82 22.90 9.33 9.63
CA LEU A 82 21.61 9.96 9.39
C LEU A 82 21.66 11.47 9.67
N VAL A 83 22.22 11.89 10.81
CA VAL A 83 22.38 13.31 11.17
C VAL A 83 23.25 14.03 10.15
N LEU A 84 24.38 13.43 9.75
CA LEU A 84 25.28 14.04 8.76
C LEU A 84 24.61 14.19 7.39
N VAL A 85 23.94 13.14 6.90
CA VAL A 85 23.37 13.12 5.55
C VAL A 85 22.10 13.97 5.46
N ILE A 86 21.18 13.84 6.42
CA ILE A 86 19.96 14.65 6.46
C ILE A 86 20.32 16.10 6.76
N GLY A 87 21.18 16.35 7.74
CA GLY A 87 21.62 17.70 8.11
C GLY A 87 22.28 18.41 6.95
N SER A 88 23.31 17.80 6.33
CA SER A 88 24.02 18.42 5.20
C SER A 88 23.12 18.64 3.98
N SER A 89 22.23 17.70 3.65
CA SER A 89 21.32 17.84 2.50
C SER A 89 20.27 18.93 2.71
N LEU A 90 19.68 19.04 3.91
CA LEU A 90 18.75 20.13 4.25
C LEU A 90 19.45 21.48 4.36
N THR A 91 20.64 21.55 4.92
CA THR A 91 21.45 22.79 4.94
C THR A 91 21.78 23.23 3.52
N LEU A 92 22.24 22.33 2.65
CA LEU A 92 22.53 22.64 1.25
C LEU A 92 21.27 23.12 0.52
N TYR A 93 20.13 22.46 0.74
CA TYR A 93 18.84 22.89 0.21
C TYR A 93 18.50 24.31 0.66
N ALA A 94 18.58 24.60 1.96
CA ALA A 94 18.28 25.93 2.51
C ALA A 94 19.15 27.04 1.90
N ILE A 95 20.45 26.75 1.67
CA ILE A 95 21.37 27.71 1.03
C ILE A 95 21.03 27.92 -0.45
N LYS A 96 20.64 26.87 -1.18
CA LYS A 96 20.45 26.91 -2.64
C LYS A 96 19.03 27.24 -3.09
N VAL A 97 18.04 27.15 -2.21
CA VAL A 97 16.61 27.23 -2.59
C VAL A 97 16.23 28.56 -3.24
N SER A 98 16.87 29.67 -2.85
CA SER A 98 16.63 31.01 -3.41
C SER A 98 16.95 31.11 -4.91
N GLY A 99 17.83 30.24 -5.42
CA GLY A 99 18.14 30.12 -6.84
C GLY A 99 17.11 29.33 -7.65
N ILE A 100 16.19 28.60 -7.00
CA ILE A 100 15.24 27.71 -7.66
C ILE A 100 13.90 28.42 -7.89
N LYS A 101 13.80 29.15 -9.01
CA LYS A 101 12.57 29.84 -9.40
C LYS A 101 11.60 28.91 -10.15
N SER A 102 10.32 28.97 -9.77
CA SER A 102 9.20 28.33 -10.49
C SER A 102 8.49 29.40 -11.30
N GLU A 103 8.24 29.14 -12.59
CA GLU A 103 7.87 30.18 -13.56
C GLU A 103 6.42 30.10 -14.08
N ALA A 104 5.50 29.42 -13.39
CA ALA A 104 4.13 29.30 -13.89
C ALA A 104 3.06 29.47 -12.82
N GLY A 105 2.11 30.38 -13.09
CA GLY A 105 0.84 30.48 -12.37
C GLY A 105 -0.17 29.46 -12.88
N PHE A 106 -1.09 29.04 -12.00
CA PHE A 106 -2.17 28.10 -12.30
C PHE A 106 -3.40 28.42 -11.43
N ASP A 107 -4.58 28.06 -11.92
CA ASP A 107 -5.87 28.28 -11.25
C ASP A 107 -6.19 27.15 -10.26
N TRP A 108 -7.07 27.38 -9.29
CA TRP A 108 -7.46 26.41 -8.26
C TRP A 108 -8.10 25.12 -8.80
N THR A 109 -8.65 25.18 -10.01
CA THR A 109 -9.26 24.03 -10.70
C THR A 109 -8.27 23.23 -11.52
N SER A 110 -7.00 23.64 -11.56
CA SER A 110 -5.98 23.07 -12.43
C SER A 110 -5.49 21.69 -11.97
N ARG A 111 -4.90 20.96 -12.91
CA ARG A 111 -4.16 19.73 -12.60
C ARG A 111 -3.00 19.99 -11.65
N GLU A 112 -2.33 21.13 -11.77
CA GLU A 112 -1.26 21.57 -10.87
C GLU A 112 -1.75 21.64 -9.42
N THR A 113 -2.93 22.22 -9.17
CA THR A 113 -3.53 22.28 -7.83
C THR A 113 -3.87 20.89 -7.28
N MET A 114 -4.40 19.99 -8.11
CA MET A 114 -4.71 18.62 -7.68
C MET A 114 -3.44 17.83 -7.33
N ILE A 115 -2.36 17.99 -8.10
CA ILE A 115 -1.06 17.38 -7.79
C ILE A 115 -0.48 17.98 -6.50
N LEU A 116 -0.60 19.30 -6.29
CA LEU A 116 -0.17 19.95 -5.05
C LEU A 116 -0.94 19.42 -3.84
N ALA A 117 -2.27 19.32 -3.94
CA ALA A 117 -3.10 18.80 -2.87
C ALA A 117 -2.78 17.33 -2.56
N ASN A 118 -2.58 16.49 -3.59
CA ASN A 118 -2.10 15.12 -3.43
C ASN A 118 -0.77 15.08 -2.66
N ASN A 119 0.21 15.89 -3.08
CA ASN A 119 1.52 15.91 -2.45
C ASN A 119 1.43 16.37 -0.98
N LEU A 120 0.62 17.37 -0.70
CA LEU A 120 0.40 17.84 0.67
C LEU A 120 -0.21 16.73 1.52
N LEU A 121 -1.27 16.06 1.05
CA LEU A 121 -1.92 14.96 1.78
C LEU A 121 -0.96 13.80 2.05
N LEU A 122 -0.16 13.40 1.07
CA LEU A 122 0.82 12.32 1.23
C LEU A 122 1.93 12.68 2.22
N VAL A 123 2.45 13.91 2.17
CA VAL A 123 3.47 14.37 3.13
C VAL A 123 2.89 14.53 4.52
N THR A 124 1.66 15.05 4.65
CA THR A 124 0.95 15.13 5.93
C THR A 124 0.68 13.73 6.51
N ALA A 125 0.27 12.77 5.68
CA ALA A 125 0.09 11.39 6.10
C ALA A 125 1.41 10.76 6.57
N ALA A 126 2.51 10.98 5.84
CA ALA A 126 3.84 10.54 6.27
C ALA A 126 4.25 11.18 7.61
N GLY A 127 3.99 12.48 7.78
CA GLY A 127 4.24 13.19 9.05
C GLY A 127 3.40 12.69 10.22
N ALA A 128 2.14 12.33 9.98
CA ALA A 128 1.28 11.73 11.00
C ALA A 128 1.77 10.34 11.42
N VAL A 129 2.16 9.50 10.45
CA VAL A 129 2.76 8.18 10.73
C VAL A 129 4.09 8.33 11.47
N LEU A 130 4.94 9.27 11.06
CA LEU A 130 6.19 9.59 11.73
C LEU A 130 5.95 9.99 13.19
N LEU A 131 5.00 10.90 13.42
CA LEU A 131 4.66 11.37 14.76
C LEU A 131 4.21 10.21 15.64
N GLY A 132 3.24 9.39 15.19
CA GLY A 132 2.79 8.22 15.95
C GLY A 132 3.89 7.20 16.22
N THR A 133 4.82 7.02 15.27
CA THR A 133 5.93 6.06 15.40
C THR A 133 7.01 6.54 16.37
N LEU A 134 7.34 7.83 16.37
CA LEU A 134 8.38 8.41 17.24
C LEU A 134 7.84 8.86 18.60
N TYR A 135 6.53 9.05 18.75
CA TYR A 135 5.93 9.56 19.98
C TYR A 135 6.27 8.71 21.23
N PRO A 136 6.21 7.37 21.19
CA PRO A 136 6.67 6.54 22.31
C PRO A 136 8.11 6.83 22.76
N LEU A 137 9.02 7.08 21.81
CA LEU A 137 10.43 7.36 22.11
C LEU A 137 10.62 8.71 22.77
N VAL A 138 9.92 9.72 22.26
CA VAL A 138 9.93 11.07 22.84
C VAL A 138 9.34 11.05 24.25
N TYR A 139 8.23 10.32 24.44
CA TYR A 139 7.62 10.17 25.76
C TYR A 139 8.54 9.47 26.75
N GLU A 140 9.18 8.37 26.35
CA GLU A 140 10.13 7.63 27.18
C GLU A 140 11.31 8.51 27.61
N ALA A 141 11.86 9.30 26.70
CA ALA A 141 12.96 10.21 26.97
C ALA A 141 12.59 11.37 27.91
N LEU A 142 11.34 11.86 27.87
CA LEU A 142 10.87 12.98 28.69
C LEU A 142 10.35 12.55 30.08
N THR A 143 10.07 11.26 30.28
CA THR A 143 9.42 10.73 31.48
C THR A 143 10.28 9.76 32.27
N ASP A 144 11.59 9.80 32.05
CA ASP A 144 12.60 8.96 32.70
C ASP A 144 12.31 7.46 32.55
N GLY A 145 11.98 7.01 31.33
CA GLY A 145 11.88 5.59 30.99
C GLY A 145 10.47 5.00 31.03
N LYS A 146 9.41 5.80 31.21
CA LYS A 146 8.03 5.28 31.10
C LYS A 146 7.70 4.98 29.65
N LYS A 147 7.16 3.79 29.39
CA LYS A 147 6.82 3.32 28.04
C LYS A 147 5.33 3.44 27.77
N ILE A 148 5.02 3.87 26.55
CA ILE A 148 3.67 3.86 26.00
C ILE A 148 3.69 3.15 24.65
N SER A 149 2.54 2.68 24.20
CA SER A 149 2.37 2.10 22.87
C SER A 149 1.33 2.90 22.10
N VAL A 150 1.62 3.17 20.84
CA VAL A 150 0.70 3.80 19.88
C VAL A 150 0.33 2.74 18.86
N GLY A 151 -0.93 2.30 18.89
CA GLY A 151 -1.43 1.23 18.03
C GLY A 151 -2.38 1.70 16.93
N PRO A 152 -3.04 0.74 16.23
CA PRO A 152 -3.97 1.00 15.14
C PRO A 152 -5.03 2.09 15.39
N PRO A 153 -5.60 2.29 16.59
CA PRO A 153 -6.59 3.34 16.82
C PRO A 153 -6.10 4.75 16.46
N TYR A 154 -4.87 5.10 16.81
CA TYR A 154 -4.28 6.40 16.46
C TYR A 154 -4.07 6.52 14.95
N PHE A 155 -3.41 5.53 14.34
CA PHE A 155 -3.06 5.58 12.93
C PHE A 155 -4.31 5.59 12.05
N ASN A 156 -5.30 4.75 12.34
CA ASN A 156 -6.55 4.72 11.57
C ASN A 156 -7.32 6.05 11.69
N ALA A 157 -7.37 6.64 12.89
CA ALA A 157 -8.08 7.91 13.11
C ALA A 157 -7.49 9.07 12.30
N VAL A 158 -6.17 9.09 12.07
CA VAL A 158 -5.51 10.17 11.32
C VAL A 158 -5.32 9.84 9.84
N PHE A 159 -4.90 8.61 9.52
CA PHE A 159 -4.54 8.21 8.16
C PHE A 159 -5.75 8.00 7.26
N VAL A 160 -6.81 7.34 7.75
CA VAL A 160 -7.98 7.01 6.92
C VAL A 160 -8.66 8.27 6.36
N PRO A 161 -8.95 9.32 7.15
CA PRO A 161 -9.54 10.55 6.61
C PRO A 161 -8.69 11.22 5.52
N LEU A 162 -7.36 11.24 5.71
CA LEU A 162 -6.44 11.80 4.72
C LEU A 162 -6.47 11.00 3.41
N MET A 163 -6.51 9.67 3.50
CA MET A 163 -6.60 8.80 2.31
C MET A 163 -7.93 8.92 1.59
N LEU A 164 -9.06 9.02 2.32
CA LEU A 164 -10.37 9.23 1.69
C LEU A 164 -10.41 10.54 0.90
N LEU A 165 -9.84 11.62 1.45
CA LEU A 165 -9.73 12.89 0.74
C LEU A 165 -8.81 12.76 -0.50
N LEU A 166 -7.70 12.03 -0.36
CA LEU A 166 -6.80 11.74 -1.47
C LEU A 166 -7.49 10.94 -2.58
N PHE A 167 -8.32 9.95 -2.24
CA PHE A 167 -9.07 9.14 -3.23
C PHE A 167 -10.08 9.98 -4.00
N VAL A 168 -10.75 10.94 -3.35
CA VAL A 168 -11.62 11.89 -4.05
C VAL A 168 -10.83 12.72 -5.07
N ILE A 169 -9.68 13.27 -4.67
CA ILE A 169 -8.81 14.04 -5.58
C ILE A 169 -8.31 13.15 -6.71
N MET A 170 -7.89 11.93 -6.39
CA MET A 170 -7.42 10.92 -7.34
C MET A 170 -8.49 10.60 -8.38
N ALA A 171 -9.74 10.39 -7.97
CA ALA A 171 -10.85 10.08 -8.87
C ALA A 171 -11.11 11.22 -9.87
N ILE A 172 -10.99 12.48 -9.43
CA ILE A 172 -11.28 13.67 -10.24
C ILE A 172 -10.11 14.03 -11.16
N SER A 173 -8.88 13.72 -10.74
CA SER A 173 -7.64 14.20 -11.35
C SER A 173 -7.41 13.85 -12.83
N PRO A 174 -7.79 12.67 -13.38
CA PRO A 174 -7.45 12.31 -14.76
C PRO A 174 -8.06 13.26 -15.79
N ALA A 175 -9.30 13.72 -15.54
CA ALA A 175 -10.02 14.64 -16.43
C ALA A 175 -9.58 16.12 -16.29
N SER A 176 -8.76 16.45 -15.29
CA SER A 176 -8.25 17.81 -15.08
C SER A 176 -7.32 18.25 -16.21
N ARG A 177 -7.21 19.56 -16.45
CA ARG A 177 -6.28 20.14 -17.44
C ARG A 177 -5.24 20.99 -16.75
N TRP A 178 -4.07 21.12 -17.38
CA TRP A 178 -3.04 22.04 -16.91
C TRP A 178 -3.50 23.50 -17.04
N LYS A 179 -2.97 24.41 -16.20
CA LYS A 179 -3.38 25.82 -16.01
C LYS A 179 -4.78 26.01 -15.43
N LYS A 180 -5.80 25.45 -16.08
CA LYS A 180 -7.21 25.67 -15.71
C LYS A 180 -8.08 24.55 -16.24
N THR A 181 -8.94 24.02 -15.38
CA THR A 181 -9.97 23.06 -15.77
C THR A 181 -11.34 23.74 -15.76
N PRO A 182 -12.12 23.70 -16.86
CA PRO A 182 -13.49 24.18 -16.83
C PRO A 182 -14.30 23.44 -15.76
N ARG A 183 -15.04 24.17 -14.91
CA ARG A 183 -15.85 23.59 -13.83
C ARG A 183 -16.84 22.55 -14.35
N GLU A 184 -17.34 22.73 -15.56
CA GLU A 184 -18.22 21.77 -16.22
C GLU A 184 -17.53 20.40 -16.44
N THR A 185 -16.24 20.38 -16.77
CA THR A 185 -15.49 19.12 -16.93
C THR A 185 -15.43 18.34 -15.61
N LEU A 186 -15.31 19.05 -14.48
CA LEU A 186 -15.35 18.44 -13.16
C LEU A 186 -16.76 17.94 -12.81
N ARG A 187 -17.78 18.78 -13.05
CA ARG A 187 -19.19 18.42 -12.78
C ARG A 187 -19.67 17.22 -13.57
N ARG A 188 -19.21 17.05 -14.82
CA ARG A 188 -19.60 15.90 -15.66
C ARG A 188 -19.15 14.55 -15.07
N GLN A 189 -18.35 14.51 -13.99
CA GLN A 189 -17.91 13.28 -13.32
C GLN A 189 -18.88 12.81 -12.22
N PHE A 190 -19.83 13.65 -11.78
CA PHE A 190 -20.82 13.31 -10.76
C PHE A 190 -21.75 12.15 -11.13
N PRO A 191 -22.25 12.02 -12.38
CA PRO A 191 -23.07 10.88 -12.74
C PRO A 191 -22.34 9.54 -12.57
N ALA A 192 -21.02 9.50 -12.80
CA ALA A 192 -20.22 8.31 -12.56
C ALA A 192 -20.11 7.99 -11.06
N LEU A 193 -20.03 9.00 -10.19
CA LEU A 193 -20.03 8.80 -8.74
C LEU A 193 -21.37 8.20 -8.27
N VAL A 194 -22.50 8.77 -8.72
CA VAL A 194 -23.83 8.25 -8.37
C VAL A 194 -24.04 6.85 -8.92
N GLY A 195 -23.60 6.60 -10.16
CA GLY A 195 -23.62 5.27 -10.77
C GLY A 195 -22.80 4.25 -9.97
N SER A 196 -21.58 4.62 -9.56
CA SER A 196 -20.76 3.77 -8.69
C SER A 196 -21.46 3.46 -7.37
N LEU A 197 -22.11 4.44 -6.74
CA LEU A 197 -22.84 4.26 -5.48
C LEU A 197 -24.00 3.27 -5.63
N VAL A 198 -24.78 3.40 -6.71
CA VAL A 198 -25.89 2.49 -6.99
C VAL A 198 -25.38 1.07 -7.24
N VAL A 199 -24.32 0.91 -8.04
CA VAL A 199 -23.75 -0.41 -8.34
C VAL A 199 -23.20 -1.07 -7.09
N VAL A 200 -22.34 -0.38 -6.33
CA VAL A 200 -21.75 -0.93 -5.10
C VAL A 200 -22.83 -1.19 -4.05
N GLY A 201 -23.76 -0.26 -3.85
CA GLY A 201 -24.88 -0.45 -2.93
C GLY A 201 -25.73 -1.67 -3.29
N SER A 202 -26.00 -1.88 -4.58
CA SER A 202 -26.75 -3.06 -5.06
C SER A 202 -25.96 -4.36 -4.84
N LEU A 203 -24.64 -4.35 -5.08
CA LEU A 203 -23.80 -5.52 -4.84
C LEU A 203 -23.73 -5.89 -3.37
N VAL A 204 -23.56 -4.90 -2.48
CA VAL A 204 -23.56 -5.12 -1.03
C VAL A 204 -24.90 -5.67 -0.57
N LEU A 205 -26.03 -5.11 -1.02
CA LEU A 205 -27.36 -5.62 -0.67
C LEU A 205 -27.63 -7.04 -1.19
N ALA A 206 -27.03 -7.42 -2.32
CA ALA A 206 -27.25 -8.73 -2.92
C ALA A 206 -26.37 -9.85 -2.33
N PHE A 207 -25.14 -9.52 -1.89
CA PHE A 207 -24.13 -10.52 -1.57
C PHE A 207 -23.52 -10.43 -0.16
N ALA A 208 -23.62 -9.29 0.52
CA ALA A 208 -23.04 -9.17 1.87
C ALA A 208 -23.96 -9.80 2.93
N THR A 209 -23.35 -10.48 3.90
CA THR A 209 -24.05 -11.00 5.08
C THR A 209 -24.60 -9.87 5.94
N GLU A 210 -23.84 -8.78 6.08
CA GLU A 210 -24.25 -7.56 6.78
C GLU A 210 -23.96 -6.31 5.92
N VAL A 211 -24.89 -5.35 5.97
CA VAL A 211 -24.75 -4.10 5.22
C VAL A 211 -23.83 -3.14 5.98
N SER A 212 -22.64 -2.89 5.44
CA SER A 212 -21.71 -1.90 5.97
C SER A 212 -21.74 -0.62 5.14
N VAL A 213 -22.15 0.49 5.76
CA VAL A 213 -22.12 1.82 5.12
C VAL A 213 -20.69 2.22 4.72
N ALA A 214 -19.70 1.85 5.54
CA ALA A 214 -18.31 2.15 5.24
C ALA A 214 -17.83 1.44 3.97
N VAL A 215 -18.18 0.17 3.79
CA VAL A 215 -17.87 -0.59 2.56
C VAL A 215 -18.51 0.08 1.35
N ILE A 216 -19.81 0.42 1.44
CA ILE A 216 -20.52 1.09 0.35
C ILE A 216 -19.81 2.39 -0.05
N LEU A 217 -19.45 3.24 0.91
CA LEU A 217 -18.82 4.54 0.62
C LEU A 217 -17.39 4.39 0.07
N ILE A 218 -16.58 3.51 0.65
CA ILE A 218 -15.17 3.35 0.28
C ILE A 218 -15.04 2.66 -1.08
N ASP A 219 -15.79 1.58 -1.32
CA ASP A 219 -15.75 0.86 -2.60
C ASP A 219 -16.42 1.67 -3.71
N THR A 220 -17.36 2.58 -3.38
CA THR A 220 -17.85 3.58 -4.32
C THR A 220 -16.74 4.49 -4.82
N LEU A 221 -15.81 4.94 -3.95
CA LEU A 221 -14.66 5.73 -4.37
C LEU A 221 -13.74 4.93 -5.29
N ALA A 222 -13.49 3.65 -4.96
CA ALA A 222 -12.70 2.77 -5.82
C ALA A 222 -13.32 2.61 -7.22
N LEU A 223 -14.63 2.32 -7.30
CA LEU A 223 -15.32 2.18 -8.58
C LEU A 223 -15.42 3.52 -9.33
N TRP A 224 -15.53 4.64 -8.62
CA TRP A 224 -15.50 5.98 -9.23
C TRP A 224 -14.14 6.32 -9.85
N ILE A 225 -13.03 5.96 -9.19
CA ILE A 225 -11.69 6.03 -9.77
C ILE A 225 -11.65 5.24 -11.08
N VAL A 226 -12.03 3.96 -11.05
CA VAL A 226 -12.02 3.08 -12.23
C VAL A 226 -12.89 3.67 -13.36
N SER A 227 -14.09 4.14 -13.04
CA SER A 227 -15.03 4.72 -14.01
C SER A 227 -14.44 5.96 -14.69
N ASN A 228 -13.75 6.83 -13.95
CA ASN A 228 -13.10 8.01 -14.53
C ASN A 228 -11.83 7.65 -15.32
N LEU A 229 -11.07 6.61 -14.94
CA LEU A 229 -9.96 6.10 -15.75
C LEU A 229 -10.45 5.54 -17.10
N VAL A 230 -11.52 4.74 -17.08
CA VAL A 230 -12.15 4.20 -18.30
C VAL A 230 -12.65 5.33 -19.19
N ARG A 231 -13.29 6.34 -18.60
CA ARG A 231 -13.77 7.52 -19.32
C ARG A 231 -12.63 8.34 -19.92
N ASP A 232 -11.53 8.55 -19.20
CA ASP A 232 -10.36 9.26 -19.70
C ASP A 232 -9.75 8.52 -20.90
N LEU A 233 -9.59 7.19 -20.78
CA LEU A 233 -9.14 6.33 -21.88
C LEU A 233 -10.09 6.42 -23.09
N TRP A 234 -11.40 6.32 -22.86
CA TRP A 234 -12.40 6.44 -23.92
C TRP A 234 -12.32 7.80 -24.62
N SER A 235 -12.12 8.89 -23.89
CA SER A 235 -12.03 10.24 -24.46
C SER A 235 -10.87 10.41 -25.45
N LYS A 236 -9.80 9.62 -25.29
CA LYS A 236 -8.62 9.63 -26.17
C LYS A 236 -8.82 8.85 -27.47
N VAL A 237 -9.75 7.89 -27.48
CA VAL A 237 -10.03 7.02 -28.63
C VAL A 237 -11.36 7.33 -29.32
N ALA A 238 -12.29 8.04 -28.66
CA ALA A 238 -13.64 8.27 -29.15
C ALA A 238 -13.70 8.89 -30.56
N ASN A 239 -12.78 9.79 -30.89
CA ASN A 239 -12.71 10.49 -32.18
C ASN A 239 -11.81 9.78 -33.21
N LYS A 240 -11.34 8.56 -32.93
CA LYS A 240 -10.46 7.80 -33.85
C LYS A 240 -11.27 6.86 -34.71
N VAL A 241 -10.96 6.81 -36.01
CA VAL A 241 -11.60 5.93 -37.00
C VAL A 241 -11.40 4.46 -36.62
N ALA A 242 -10.14 4.07 -36.33
CA ALA A 242 -9.81 2.74 -35.81
C ALA A 242 -9.59 2.80 -34.29
N LYS A 243 -10.66 2.52 -33.53
CA LYS A 243 -10.65 2.63 -32.05
C LYS A 243 -9.72 1.61 -31.38
N VAL A 244 -9.75 0.35 -31.83
CA VAL A 244 -8.97 -0.73 -31.22
C VAL A 244 -7.46 -0.49 -31.36
N PRO A 245 -6.90 -0.20 -32.55
CA PRO A 245 -5.48 0.16 -32.66
C PRO A 245 -5.12 1.40 -31.83
N ALA A 246 -6.00 2.41 -31.76
CA ALA A 246 -5.76 3.62 -30.98
C ALA A 246 -5.64 3.35 -29.47
N LEU A 247 -6.27 2.28 -28.96
CA LEU A 247 -6.12 1.84 -27.56
C LEU A 247 -4.73 1.32 -27.24
N PHE A 248 -3.96 0.86 -28.23
CA PHE A 248 -2.58 0.34 -28.05
C PHE A 248 -1.48 1.36 -28.43
N GLN A 249 -1.87 2.54 -28.91
CA GLN A 249 -0.95 3.59 -29.36
C GLN A 249 -0.70 4.70 -28.31
N GLN A 250 -1.20 4.55 -27.09
CA GLN A 250 -0.95 5.54 -26.04
C GLN A 250 0.48 5.45 -25.51
N THR A 251 0.96 6.48 -24.81
CA THR A 251 2.33 6.49 -24.29
C THR A 251 2.48 5.54 -23.10
N MET A 252 3.67 4.98 -22.89
CA MET A 252 3.91 4.08 -21.76
C MET A 252 3.73 4.76 -20.41
N SER A 253 4.06 6.05 -20.29
CA SER A 253 3.75 6.86 -19.11
C SER A 253 2.25 7.02 -18.86
N TYR A 254 1.41 6.94 -19.90
CA TYR A 254 -0.04 7.00 -19.75
C TYR A 254 -0.60 5.67 -19.23
N TYR A 255 -0.17 4.53 -19.78
CA TYR A 255 -0.50 3.22 -19.20
C TYR A 255 0.05 3.08 -17.78
N GLY A 256 1.24 3.64 -17.51
CA GLY A 256 1.80 3.70 -16.17
C GLY A 256 0.89 4.41 -15.16
N MET A 257 0.32 5.56 -15.56
CA MET A 257 -0.68 6.27 -14.77
C MET A 257 -1.95 5.42 -14.57
N LEU A 258 -2.50 4.84 -15.64
CA LEU A 258 -3.71 4.00 -15.57
C LEU A 258 -3.52 2.81 -14.64
N LEU A 259 -2.46 2.03 -14.81
CA LEU A 259 -2.16 0.84 -14.01
C LEU A 259 -1.90 1.21 -12.55
N GLY A 260 -1.18 2.30 -12.28
CA GLY A 260 -0.96 2.78 -10.92
C GLY A 260 -2.25 3.13 -10.19
N HIS A 261 -3.14 3.89 -10.84
CA HIS A 261 -4.40 4.32 -10.22
C HIS A 261 -5.42 3.18 -10.14
N LEU A 262 -5.45 2.29 -11.14
CA LEU A 262 -6.25 1.06 -11.08
C LEU A 262 -5.78 0.15 -9.94
N GLY A 263 -4.47 0.01 -9.75
CA GLY A 263 -3.91 -0.75 -8.65
C GLY A 263 -4.33 -0.23 -7.29
N ILE A 264 -4.33 1.09 -7.09
CA ILE A 264 -4.89 1.71 -5.86
C ILE A 264 -6.37 1.37 -5.69
N ALA A 265 -7.19 1.49 -6.74
CA ALA A 265 -8.62 1.14 -6.65
C ALA A 265 -8.85 -0.33 -6.27
N VAL A 266 -8.06 -1.25 -6.84
CA VAL A 266 -8.10 -2.68 -6.48
C VAL A 266 -7.67 -2.91 -5.04
N THR A 267 -6.61 -2.24 -4.57
CA THR A 267 -6.17 -2.31 -3.18
C THR A 267 -7.23 -1.76 -2.21
N ILE A 268 -7.95 -0.69 -2.57
CA ILE A 268 -9.02 -0.12 -1.75
C ILE A 268 -10.11 -1.18 -1.48
N VAL A 269 -10.58 -1.86 -2.53
CA VAL A 269 -11.57 -2.94 -2.40
C VAL A 269 -11.01 -4.06 -1.51
N GLY A 270 -9.80 -4.54 -1.81
CA GLY A 270 -9.17 -5.60 -1.01
C GLY A 270 -9.07 -5.26 0.48
N VAL A 271 -8.60 -4.06 0.81
CA VAL A 271 -8.49 -3.58 2.20
C VAL A 271 -9.86 -3.44 2.84
N CYS A 272 -10.79 -2.74 2.19
CA CYS A 272 -12.09 -2.41 2.77
C CYS A 272 -12.92 -3.66 3.02
N THR A 273 -13.07 -4.52 2.00
CA THR A 273 -13.83 -5.76 2.12
C THR A 273 -13.20 -6.70 3.14
N THR A 274 -11.87 -6.85 3.16
CA THR A 274 -11.20 -7.69 4.17
C THR A 274 -11.43 -7.16 5.59
N VAL A 275 -11.32 -5.85 5.82
CA VAL A 275 -11.47 -5.26 7.16
C VAL A 275 -12.88 -5.42 7.70
N TYR A 276 -13.91 -5.22 6.87
CA TYR A 276 -15.30 -5.23 7.34
C TYR A 276 -15.97 -6.60 7.28
N TYR A 277 -15.50 -7.52 6.44
CA TYR A 277 -16.14 -8.83 6.23
C TYR A 277 -15.23 -10.03 6.52
N THR A 278 -14.08 -9.84 7.17
CA THR A 278 -13.36 -10.99 7.75
C THR A 278 -14.19 -11.56 8.90
N GLU A 279 -14.44 -12.86 8.85
CA GLU A 279 -15.00 -13.63 9.96
C GLU A 279 -13.87 -14.47 10.58
N GLU A 280 -13.83 -14.55 11.91
CA GLU A 280 -12.83 -15.34 12.63
C GLU A 280 -13.43 -16.02 13.86
N LYS A 281 -12.90 -17.21 14.19
CA LYS A 281 -13.22 -17.94 15.41
C LYS A 281 -11.95 -18.53 16.02
N ASP A 282 -11.81 -18.33 17.33
CA ASP A 282 -10.82 -18.99 18.19
C ASP A 282 -11.52 -20.10 18.97
N LEU A 283 -11.15 -21.35 18.70
CA LEU A 283 -11.86 -22.53 19.18
C LEU A 283 -10.90 -23.49 19.86
N ARG A 284 -11.38 -24.22 20.86
CA ARG A 284 -10.71 -25.42 21.36
C ARG A 284 -11.18 -26.60 20.52
N MET A 285 -10.28 -27.26 19.80
CA MET A 285 -10.61 -28.43 18.96
C MET A 285 -9.75 -29.63 19.34
N ALA A 286 -10.39 -30.78 19.55
CA ALA A 286 -9.78 -32.10 19.58
C ALA A 286 -9.89 -32.78 18.20
N ALA A 287 -9.12 -33.85 17.99
CA ALA A 287 -9.26 -34.64 16.77
C ALA A 287 -10.68 -35.23 16.67
N GLY A 288 -11.33 -35.02 15.51
CA GLY A 288 -12.72 -35.35 15.25
C GLY A 288 -13.67 -34.14 15.33
N ASP A 289 -13.28 -33.04 15.99
CA ASP A 289 -14.14 -31.87 16.13
C ASP A 289 -14.35 -31.15 14.79
N VAL A 290 -15.54 -30.58 14.63
CA VAL A 290 -15.97 -29.82 13.46
C VAL A 290 -16.41 -28.42 13.89
N ALA A 291 -15.98 -27.41 13.14
CA ALA A 291 -16.35 -26.02 13.35
C ALA A 291 -16.88 -25.39 12.06
N GLU A 292 -17.95 -24.60 12.15
CA GLU A 292 -18.50 -23.89 11.00
C GLU A 292 -18.11 -22.40 11.00
N LEU A 293 -17.75 -21.86 9.83
CA LEU A 293 -17.47 -20.43 9.61
C LEU A 293 -17.77 -20.05 8.16
N ALA A 294 -18.52 -18.95 7.94
CA ALA A 294 -18.85 -18.43 6.61
C ALA A 294 -19.37 -19.48 5.59
N GLY A 295 -20.12 -20.49 6.05
CA GLY A 295 -20.64 -21.58 5.22
C GLY A 295 -19.63 -22.69 4.88
N TYR A 296 -18.48 -22.73 5.54
CA TYR A 296 -17.48 -23.80 5.47
C TYR A 296 -17.44 -24.60 6.78
N GLU A 297 -17.27 -25.91 6.68
CA GLU A 297 -17.01 -26.80 7.80
C GLU A 297 -15.52 -27.10 7.87
N PHE A 298 -14.88 -26.84 9.00
CA PHE A 298 -13.49 -27.14 9.30
C PHE A 298 -13.45 -28.33 10.26
N ARG A 299 -12.96 -29.48 9.78
CA ARG A 299 -12.81 -30.70 10.58
C ARG A 299 -11.35 -30.93 10.93
N LEU A 300 -11.01 -30.96 12.21
CA LEU A 300 -9.66 -31.35 12.64
C LEU A 300 -9.59 -32.89 12.66
N ASN A 301 -9.01 -33.49 11.62
CA ASN A 301 -8.95 -34.94 11.48
C ASN A 301 -7.91 -35.57 12.42
N ALA A 302 -6.74 -34.94 12.57
CA ALA A 302 -5.66 -35.47 13.40
C ALA A 302 -4.65 -34.38 13.81
N MET A 303 -3.92 -34.63 14.89
CA MET A 303 -2.70 -33.91 15.25
C MET A 303 -1.53 -34.89 15.17
N ARG A 304 -0.41 -34.49 14.58
CA ARG A 304 0.80 -35.32 14.42
C ARG A 304 2.05 -34.52 14.71
N GLN A 305 3.04 -35.14 15.34
CA GLN A 305 4.39 -34.60 15.36
C GLN A 305 5.14 -34.94 14.08
N ILE A 306 5.75 -33.93 13.47
CA ILE A 306 6.59 -34.05 12.28
C ILE A 306 7.99 -33.50 12.58
N LYS A 307 9.00 -34.10 11.95
CA LYS A 307 10.38 -33.60 11.96
C LYS A 307 10.65 -32.89 10.63
N GLY A 308 10.84 -31.58 10.69
CA GLY A 308 11.28 -30.76 9.56
C GLY A 308 12.80 -30.74 9.39
N PRO A 309 13.34 -30.00 8.41
CA PRO A 309 14.78 -29.94 8.15
C PRO A 309 15.62 -29.40 9.31
N ASN A 310 15.08 -28.43 10.05
CA ASN A 310 15.74 -27.76 11.17
C ASN A 310 14.78 -27.42 12.33
N TYR A 311 13.60 -28.04 12.36
CA TYR A 311 12.56 -27.83 13.38
C TYR A 311 11.81 -29.13 13.68
N VAL A 312 11.16 -29.20 14.83
CA VAL A 312 10.12 -30.18 15.13
C VAL A 312 8.79 -29.44 15.16
N ALA A 313 7.72 -30.03 14.63
CA ALA A 313 6.41 -29.38 14.58
C ALA A 313 5.28 -30.28 15.04
N ASP A 314 4.34 -29.70 15.76
CA ASP A 314 2.99 -30.24 15.88
C ASP A 314 2.17 -29.74 14.68
N GLN A 315 1.65 -30.65 13.87
CA GLN A 315 0.89 -30.37 12.67
C GLN A 315 -0.54 -30.86 12.82
N GLY A 316 -1.51 -30.00 12.51
CA GLY A 316 -2.92 -30.39 12.41
C GLY A 316 -3.28 -30.78 10.98
N GLU A 317 -4.07 -31.83 10.79
CA GLU A 317 -4.73 -32.14 9.50
C GLU A 317 -6.16 -31.61 9.56
N VAL A 318 -6.40 -30.45 8.94
CA VAL A 318 -7.73 -29.81 8.91
C VAL A 318 -8.34 -29.96 7.53
N GLU A 319 -9.42 -30.73 7.43
CA GLU A 319 -10.19 -30.85 6.20
C GLU A 319 -11.29 -29.79 6.16
N VAL A 320 -11.37 -29.04 5.06
CA VAL A 320 -12.42 -28.05 4.88
C VAL A 320 -13.45 -28.56 3.88
N LEU A 321 -14.72 -28.50 4.25
CA LEU A 321 -15.86 -28.89 3.42
C LEU A 321 -16.76 -27.68 3.13
N GLN A 322 -17.41 -27.69 1.96
CA GLN A 322 -18.46 -26.76 1.60
C GLN A 322 -19.63 -27.53 0.99
N GLY A 323 -20.82 -27.42 1.60
CA GLY A 323 -22.00 -28.20 1.16
C GLY A 323 -21.76 -29.72 1.17
N GLY A 324 -21.05 -30.22 2.19
CA GLY A 324 -20.71 -31.64 2.35
C GLY A 324 -19.61 -32.17 1.42
N ARG A 325 -19.02 -31.34 0.55
CA ARG A 325 -17.90 -31.74 -0.32
C ARG A 325 -16.59 -31.20 0.22
N SER A 326 -15.58 -32.06 0.33
CA SER A 326 -14.20 -31.67 0.68
C SER A 326 -13.63 -30.78 -0.42
N ILE A 327 -13.19 -29.57 -0.06
CA ILE A 327 -12.63 -28.58 -0.99
C ILE A 327 -11.10 -28.53 -0.92
N VAL A 328 -10.53 -28.67 0.29
CA VAL A 328 -9.09 -28.58 0.55
C VAL A 328 -8.75 -29.22 1.89
N LYS A 329 -7.51 -29.71 2.03
CA LYS A 329 -6.92 -30.09 3.31
C LYS A 329 -5.79 -29.13 3.65
N LEU A 330 -5.82 -28.60 4.86
CA LEU A 330 -4.87 -27.65 5.40
C LEU A 330 -4.04 -28.30 6.51
N TYR A 331 -2.76 -27.94 6.55
CA TYR A 331 -1.74 -28.51 7.43
C TYR A 331 -1.04 -27.43 8.27
N PRO A 332 -1.77 -26.68 9.14
CA PRO A 332 -1.14 -25.69 10.00
C PRO A 332 -0.17 -26.33 10.99
N GLU A 333 0.92 -25.63 11.33
CA GLU A 333 1.99 -26.15 12.17
C GLU A 333 2.35 -25.21 13.32
N LYS A 334 2.77 -25.80 14.43
CA LYS A 334 3.49 -25.15 15.52
C LYS A 334 4.93 -25.64 15.53
N ARG A 335 5.86 -24.84 15.01
CA ARG A 335 7.27 -25.20 14.81
C ARG A 335 8.13 -24.79 16.00
N PHE A 336 8.91 -25.70 16.54
CA PHE A 336 9.96 -25.43 17.51
C PHE A 336 11.35 -25.54 16.85
N TYR A 337 12.11 -24.45 16.92
CA TYR A 337 13.50 -24.39 16.44
C TYR A 337 14.47 -24.55 17.61
N ALA A 338 15.16 -25.68 17.67
CA ALA A 338 16.00 -26.04 18.83
C ALA A 338 17.18 -25.09 19.06
N VAL A 339 17.79 -24.55 18.00
CA VAL A 339 18.98 -23.68 18.10
C VAL A 339 18.61 -22.29 18.65
N SER A 340 17.55 -21.67 18.13
CA SER A 340 17.09 -20.36 18.59
C SER A 340 16.17 -20.42 19.80
N LYS A 341 15.72 -21.63 20.19
CA LYS A 341 14.74 -21.90 21.27
C LYS A 341 13.44 -21.12 21.11
N ASN A 342 13.01 -20.90 19.87
CA ASN A 342 11.80 -20.16 19.55
C ASN A 342 10.72 -21.09 18.98
N VAL A 343 9.48 -20.84 19.39
CA VAL A 343 8.28 -21.46 18.83
C VAL A 343 7.64 -20.47 17.85
N MET A 344 7.27 -20.96 16.67
CA MET A 344 6.63 -20.18 15.61
C MET A 344 5.38 -20.91 15.15
N THR A 345 4.28 -20.18 14.95
CA THR A 345 3.09 -20.73 14.30
C THR A 345 3.20 -20.50 12.79
N GLU A 346 3.19 -21.58 12.02
CA GLU A 346 3.01 -21.56 10.57
C GLU A 346 1.54 -21.84 10.28
N ALA A 347 0.82 -20.83 9.82
CA ALA A 347 -0.55 -21.02 9.39
C ALA A 347 -0.60 -21.64 8.00
N ASP A 348 -1.62 -22.44 7.73
CA ASP A 348 -1.91 -22.89 6.37
C ASP A 348 -3.11 -22.15 5.80
N ILE A 349 -3.05 -21.89 4.50
CA ILE A 349 -3.96 -20.99 3.80
C ILE A 349 -4.44 -21.68 2.53
N ASP A 350 -5.75 -21.73 2.32
CA ASP A 350 -6.36 -22.07 1.02
C ASP A 350 -6.82 -20.79 0.33
N PRO A 351 -6.05 -20.29 -0.65
CA PRO A 351 -6.28 -18.96 -1.17
C PRO A 351 -6.90 -18.98 -2.56
N THR A 352 -7.88 -18.10 -2.78
CA THR A 352 -8.57 -17.96 -4.09
C THR A 352 -8.54 -16.51 -4.56
N LEU A 353 -9.16 -16.21 -5.70
CA LEU A 353 -9.26 -14.82 -6.16
C LEU A 353 -10.20 -13.97 -5.29
N PHE A 354 -11.18 -14.60 -4.62
CA PHE A 354 -12.26 -13.89 -3.92
C PHE A 354 -12.26 -14.11 -2.41
N ARG A 355 -11.59 -15.14 -1.91
CA ARG A 355 -11.47 -15.43 -0.47
C ARG A 355 -10.27 -16.29 -0.14
N ASP A 356 -9.73 -16.08 1.06
CA ASP A 356 -8.72 -16.95 1.65
C ASP A 356 -9.31 -17.61 2.90
N LEU A 357 -9.14 -18.92 3.03
CA LEU A 357 -9.38 -19.64 4.27
C LEU A 357 -8.05 -19.79 4.98
N PHE A 358 -8.02 -19.50 6.26
CA PHE A 358 -6.79 -19.48 7.06
C PHE A 358 -7.00 -20.33 8.31
N VAL A 359 -6.07 -21.22 8.60
CA VAL A 359 -6.07 -22.00 9.84
C VAL A 359 -4.71 -21.85 10.51
N ALA A 360 -4.71 -21.59 11.81
CA ALA A 360 -3.51 -21.51 12.62
C ALA A 360 -3.67 -22.25 13.94
N LEU A 361 -2.57 -22.87 14.40
CA LEU A 361 -2.50 -23.52 15.70
C LEU A 361 -2.01 -22.54 16.78
N GLY A 362 -2.80 -22.42 17.83
CA GLY A 362 -2.48 -21.77 19.10
C GLY A 362 -1.74 -22.73 20.03
N GLU A 363 -1.94 -22.61 21.34
CA GLU A 363 -1.34 -23.52 22.33
C GLU A 363 -2.21 -24.78 22.53
N PRO A 364 -1.63 -25.90 23.00
CA PRO A 364 -2.41 -27.03 23.49
C PRO A 364 -3.30 -26.60 24.68
N VAL A 365 -4.52 -27.13 24.73
CA VAL A 365 -5.55 -26.81 25.74
C VAL A 365 -6.02 -28.11 26.41
N GLY A 366 -5.37 -28.45 27.51
CA GLY A 366 -5.50 -29.77 28.14
C GLY A 366 -4.66 -30.82 27.40
N ASP A 367 -5.03 -32.09 27.53
CA ASP A 367 -4.19 -33.20 27.03
C ASP A 367 -4.44 -33.53 25.55
N ASP A 368 -5.69 -33.39 25.06
CA ASP A 368 -6.11 -33.91 23.75
C ASP A 368 -6.64 -32.85 22.77
N ALA A 369 -6.52 -31.56 23.11
CA ALA A 369 -7.08 -30.49 22.30
C ALA A 369 -6.12 -29.33 22.11
N TRP A 370 -6.38 -28.54 21.07
CA TRP A 370 -5.58 -27.39 20.69
C TRP A 370 -6.47 -26.16 20.53
N ALA A 371 -5.93 -24.99 20.85
CA ALA A 371 -6.50 -23.75 20.37
C ALA A 371 -6.29 -23.69 18.86
N VAL A 372 -7.37 -23.64 18.08
CA VAL A 372 -7.35 -23.53 16.62
C VAL A 372 -8.05 -22.23 16.25
N ARG A 373 -7.36 -21.44 15.45
CA ARG A 373 -7.88 -20.18 14.92
C ARG A 373 -8.22 -20.37 13.45
N ILE A 374 -9.48 -20.17 13.10
CA ILE A 374 -9.97 -20.24 11.72
C ILE A 374 -10.44 -18.86 11.27
N HIS A 375 -10.12 -18.48 10.02
CA HIS A 375 -10.62 -17.25 9.41
C HIS A 375 -11.14 -17.48 8.00
N TYR A 376 -12.16 -16.70 7.65
CA TYR A 376 -12.59 -16.45 6.28
C TYR A 376 -12.26 -15.00 5.93
N LYS A 377 -11.42 -14.77 4.92
CA LYS A 377 -10.95 -13.44 4.51
C LYS A 377 -11.33 -13.13 3.07
N PRO A 378 -12.41 -12.37 2.82
CA PRO A 378 -12.83 -12.06 1.46
C PRO A 378 -11.90 -11.01 0.82
N PHE A 379 -11.53 -11.22 -0.44
CA PHE A 379 -10.74 -10.30 -1.28
C PHE A 379 -9.36 -9.90 -0.77
N VAL A 380 -8.81 -10.55 0.26
CA VAL A 380 -7.52 -10.17 0.84
C VAL A 380 -6.42 -10.10 -0.23
N ARG A 381 -6.32 -11.07 -1.14
CA ARG A 381 -5.35 -11.08 -2.25
C ARG A 381 -5.38 -9.86 -3.17
N TRP A 382 -6.49 -9.11 -3.22
CA TRP A 382 -6.58 -7.90 -4.03
C TRP A 382 -5.65 -6.79 -3.52
N ILE A 383 -5.27 -6.80 -2.23
CA ILE A 383 -4.28 -5.86 -1.68
C ILE A 383 -2.94 -6.02 -2.41
N TRP A 384 -2.48 -7.27 -2.58
CA TRP A 384 -1.23 -7.62 -3.28
C TRP A 384 -1.36 -7.45 -4.79
N PHE A 385 -2.50 -7.85 -5.37
CA PHE A 385 -2.74 -7.68 -6.79
C PHE A 385 -2.72 -6.20 -7.20
N GLY A 386 -3.33 -5.32 -6.39
CA GLY A 386 -3.23 -3.88 -6.59
C GLY A 386 -1.80 -3.36 -6.48
N GLY A 387 -1.01 -3.85 -5.51
CA GLY A 387 0.42 -3.58 -5.42
C GLY A 387 1.21 -3.99 -6.66
N LEU A 388 0.91 -5.16 -7.23
CA LEU A 388 1.50 -5.64 -8.48
C LEU A 388 1.15 -4.73 -9.68
N LEU A 389 -0.11 -4.27 -9.77
CA LEU A 389 -0.52 -3.32 -10.79
C LEU A 389 0.21 -1.97 -10.67
N ILE A 390 0.42 -1.48 -9.44
CA ILE A 390 1.21 -0.27 -9.19
C ILE A 390 2.66 -0.45 -9.65
N ALA A 391 3.27 -1.58 -9.29
CA ALA A 391 4.63 -1.90 -9.72
C ALA A 391 4.75 -1.97 -11.25
N LEU A 392 3.81 -2.64 -11.93
CA LEU A 392 3.73 -2.68 -13.39
C LEU A 392 3.56 -1.28 -13.99
N GLY A 393 2.77 -0.42 -13.36
CA GLY A 393 2.61 0.98 -13.78
C GLY A 393 3.93 1.78 -13.68
N GLY A 394 4.71 1.54 -12.62
CA GLY A 394 6.06 2.07 -12.47
C GLY A 394 6.99 1.63 -13.61
N PHE A 395 7.03 0.32 -13.90
CA PHE A 395 7.82 -0.24 -15.00
C PHE A 395 7.42 0.35 -16.36
N CYS A 396 6.11 0.47 -16.63
CA CYS A 396 5.62 1.11 -17.86
C CYS A 396 6.13 2.55 -17.98
N THR A 397 6.09 3.32 -16.90
CA THR A 397 6.53 4.72 -16.91
C THR A 397 8.02 4.85 -17.25
N VAL A 398 8.87 3.95 -16.76
CA VAL A 398 10.32 3.91 -17.06
C VAL A 398 10.60 3.58 -18.54
N LEU A 399 9.75 2.75 -19.15
CA LEU A 399 9.89 2.37 -20.57
C LEU A 399 9.44 3.46 -21.56
N ASP A 400 8.98 4.62 -21.08
CA ASP A 400 8.52 5.70 -21.94
C ASP A 400 9.64 6.28 -22.82
N ARG A 401 9.31 6.55 -24.09
CA ARG A 401 10.24 7.07 -25.10
C ARG A 401 10.88 8.39 -24.69
N ARG A 402 10.24 9.19 -23.83
CA ARG A 402 10.77 10.46 -23.34
C ARG A 402 12.15 10.32 -22.68
N TYR A 403 12.38 9.22 -21.96
CA TYR A 403 13.67 8.97 -21.29
C TYR A 403 14.76 8.47 -22.26
N ARG A 404 14.37 7.89 -23.41
CA ARG A 404 15.30 7.46 -24.46
C ARG A 404 15.75 8.62 -25.36
N ALA A 405 14.88 9.60 -25.61
CA ALA A 405 15.18 10.75 -26.47
C ALA A 405 16.26 11.68 -25.87
N VAL A 406 16.25 11.89 -24.55
CA VAL A 406 17.25 12.70 -23.82
C VAL A 406 18.66 12.09 -23.91
N LYS A 407 18.76 10.76 -24.04
CA LYS A 407 20.05 10.08 -24.21
C LYS A 407 20.66 10.31 -25.60
N ARG A 408 19.83 10.49 -26.64
CA ARG A 408 20.29 10.80 -28.01
C ARG A 408 20.73 12.25 -28.18
N SER A 409 20.08 13.21 -27.54
CA SER A 409 20.48 14.63 -27.63
C SER A 409 21.75 14.97 -26.83
N ARG A 410 22.19 14.08 -25.94
CA ARG A 410 23.44 14.20 -25.17
C ARG A 410 24.65 13.50 -25.80
N GLN A 411 24.48 12.80 -26.93
CA GLN A 411 25.64 12.34 -27.70
C GLN A 411 26.22 13.52 -28.48
N PRO A 412 27.51 13.86 -28.32
CA PRO A 412 28.13 14.87 -29.15
C PRO A 412 28.03 14.42 -30.60
N ALA A 413 27.55 15.32 -31.47
CA ALA A 413 27.59 15.09 -32.91
C ALA A 413 29.04 14.81 -33.29
N VAL A 414 29.33 13.59 -33.77
CA VAL A 414 30.61 13.27 -34.38
C VAL A 414 30.69 14.15 -35.62
N THR A 415 31.39 15.27 -35.53
CA THR A 415 31.79 16.06 -36.69
C THR A 415 32.74 15.19 -37.49
N LEU A 416 32.22 14.52 -38.51
CA LEU A 416 33.02 13.96 -39.58
C LEU A 416 33.72 15.13 -40.27
N GLY A 417 34.98 15.35 -39.90
CA GLY A 417 35.86 16.24 -40.61
C GLY A 417 36.01 15.74 -42.04
N VAL A 418 35.49 16.51 -42.99
CA VAL A 418 35.83 16.35 -44.41
C VAL A 418 37.28 16.79 -44.55
N ALA A 419 38.18 15.83 -44.70
CA ALA A 419 39.54 16.11 -45.16
C ALA A 419 39.46 16.42 -46.66
N ALA A 420 39.91 17.62 -47.03
CA ALA A 420 40.24 18.02 -48.39
C ALA A 420 41.76 18.02 -48.55
#